data_AF-A0A924WC87-F1
#
_entry.id   AF-A0A924WC87-F1
#
_cell.length_a   1.000
_cell.length_b   1.000
_cell.length_c   1.000
_cell.angle_alpha   90.00
_cell.angle_beta   90.00
_cell.angle_gamma   90.00
#
_symmetry.space_group_name_H-M   'P 1'
#
loop_
_entity.id
_entity.type
_entity.pdbx_description
1 polymer ?
#
loop_
_entity_poly.entity_id
_entity_poly.type
_entity_poly.pdbx_seq_one_letter_code
_entity_poly.pdbx_strand_id
1 'polypeptide(L)'
;MPQLEVFESKKGTKVVAASNLHSTLKLPVRQYGGQIRRWMRDVYEFADGIRRPQPYRDFAKRPRPGEPLEDFYLTLELAKLIALRTNSKDKLKYARLLDVFAHNGQMNLFV
;
A
#
# COMPACT_ATOMS: atom_id res chain seq x y z
N MET A 1 -1.83 12.64 -14.06
CA MET A 1 -1.65 12.39 -12.61
C MET A 1 -1.55 10.88 -12.41
N PRO A 2 -0.66 10.36 -11.53
CA PRO A 2 -0.56 8.92 -11.31
C PRO A 2 -1.87 8.36 -10.77
N GLN A 3 -2.36 7.30 -11.41
CA GLN A 3 -3.55 6.56 -11.01
C GLN A 3 -3.14 5.38 -10.13
N LEU A 4 -3.95 5.08 -9.11
CA LEU A 4 -3.71 3.91 -8.26
C LEU A 4 -4.06 2.65 -9.05
N GLU A 5 -3.10 1.74 -9.15
CA GLU A 5 -3.22 0.46 -9.86
C GLU A 5 -3.36 -0.67 -8.84
N VAL A 6 -4.46 -1.40 -8.94
CA VAL A 6 -4.71 -2.62 -8.15
C VAL A 6 -4.50 -3.83 -9.04
N PHE A 7 -3.60 -4.71 -8.62
CA PHE A 7 -3.34 -6.00 -9.25
C PHE A 7 -4.12 -7.09 -8.52
N GLU A 8 -4.62 -8.06 -9.26
CA GLU A 8 -5.31 -9.23 -8.70
C GLU A 8 -4.62 -10.51 -9.16
N SER A 9 -4.31 -11.39 -8.20
CA SER A 9 -3.78 -12.71 -8.51
C SER A 9 -4.87 -13.66 -9.02
N LYS A 10 -4.49 -14.77 -9.64
CA LYS A 10 -5.43 -15.84 -10.03
C LYS A 10 -6.29 -16.39 -8.88
N LYS A 11 -5.86 -16.19 -7.63
CA LYS A 11 -6.58 -16.63 -6.42
C LYS A 11 -7.43 -15.52 -5.78
N GLY A 12 -7.59 -14.38 -6.45
CA GLY A 12 -8.39 -13.25 -5.97
C GLY A 12 -7.67 -12.31 -4.98
N THR A 13 -6.42 -12.60 -4.60
CA THR A 13 -5.64 -11.69 -3.75
C THR A 13 -5.35 -10.39 -4.49
N LYS A 14 -5.79 -9.26 -3.93
CA LYS A 14 -5.57 -7.91 -4.47
C LYS A 14 -4.42 -7.21 -3.78
N VAL A 15 -3.56 -6.56 -4.57
CA VAL A 15 -2.36 -5.87 -4.09
C VAL A 15 -2.10 -4.60 -4.90
N VAL A 16 -1.30 -3.68 -4.36
CA VAL A 16 -0.78 -2.51 -5.10
C VAL A 16 0.74 -2.53 -5.10
N ALA A 17 1.37 -1.92 -6.10
CA ALA A 17 2.82 -1.71 -6.07
C ALA A 17 3.17 -0.53 -5.14
N ALA A 18 4.19 -0.67 -4.31
CA ALA A 18 4.63 0.37 -3.38
C ALA A 18 5.07 1.64 -4.12
N SER A 19 5.76 1.50 -5.26
CA SER A 19 6.09 2.64 -6.14
C SER A 19 4.86 3.37 -6.68
N ASN A 20 3.80 2.64 -7.02
CA ASN A 20 2.55 3.22 -7.53
C ASN A 20 1.84 3.97 -6.39
N LEU A 21 1.70 3.36 -5.20
CA LEU A 21 1.14 4.02 -4.02
C LEU A 21 1.91 5.30 -3.66
N HIS A 22 3.23 5.23 -3.57
CA HIS A 22 4.10 6.38 -3.28
C HIS A 22 3.90 7.52 -4.28
N SER A 23 3.82 7.20 -5.58
CA SER A 23 3.58 8.18 -6.64
C SER A 23 2.19 8.80 -6.53
N THR A 24 1.16 8.00 -6.26
CA THR A 24 -0.23 8.48 -6.09
C THR A 24 -0.39 9.39 -4.87
N LEU A 25 0.35 9.11 -3.78
CA LEU A 25 0.40 9.96 -2.59
C LEU A 25 1.24 11.23 -2.81
N LYS A 26 1.78 11.44 -4.02
CA LYS A 26 2.59 12.61 -4.41
C LYS A 26 3.80 12.82 -3.50
N LEU A 27 4.44 11.73 -3.09
CA LEU A 27 5.59 11.76 -2.19
C LEU A 27 6.88 12.06 -2.96
N PRO A 28 7.89 12.69 -2.34
CA PRO A 28 9.13 13.03 -3.02
C PRO A 28 9.88 11.81 -3.53
N VAL A 29 10.07 11.69 -4.85
CA VAL A 29 10.73 10.54 -5.50
C VAL A 29 12.13 10.25 -4.93
N ARG A 30 12.90 11.29 -4.61
CA ARG A 30 14.25 11.16 -4.01
C ARG A 30 14.25 10.45 -2.65
N GLN A 31 13.12 10.42 -1.95
CA GLN A 31 12.99 9.81 -0.63
C GLN A 31 12.43 8.38 -0.68
N TYR A 32 12.10 7.87 -1.88
CA TYR A 32 11.42 6.59 -2.06
C TYR A 32 12.09 5.44 -1.27
N GLY A 33 13.39 5.21 -1.46
CA GLY A 33 14.08 4.11 -0.79
C GLY A 33 14.05 4.20 0.74
N GLY A 34 14.11 5.42 1.29
CA GLY A 34 13.98 5.63 2.74
C GLY A 34 12.55 5.41 3.24
N GLN A 35 11.56 5.90 2.51
CA GLN A 35 10.15 5.77 2.89
C GLN A 35 9.66 4.32 2.80
N ILE A 36 10.02 3.58 1.76
CA ILE A 36 9.66 2.17 1.64
C ILE A 36 10.27 1.34 2.77
N ARG A 37 11.56 1.53 3.09
CA ARG A 37 12.18 0.86 4.24
C ARG A 37 11.50 1.20 5.56
N ARG A 38 11.04 2.44 5.73
CA ARG A 38 10.24 2.83 6.89
C ARG A 38 8.90 2.08 6.89
N TRP A 39 8.16 2.09 5.77
CA TRP A 39 6.87 1.41 5.67
C TRP A 39 6.96 -0.07 6.05
N MET A 40 8.03 -0.78 5.67
CA MET A 40 8.19 -2.20 6.01
C MET A 40 8.61 -2.46 7.47
N ARG A 41 9.07 -1.43 8.19
CA ARG A 41 9.57 -1.55 9.57
C ARG A 41 8.67 -0.89 10.62
N ASP A 42 7.70 -0.10 10.17
CA ASP A 42 6.79 0.62 11.05
C ASP A 42 5.75 -0.31 11.68
N VAL A 43 5.03 0.20 12.66
CA VAL A 43 3.95 -0.51 13.36
C VAL A 43 2.60 -0.01 12.88
N TYR A 44 1.69 -0.92 12.53
CA TYR A 44 0.35 -0.57 12.08
C TYR A 44 -0.70 -1.35 12.88
N GLU A 45 -1.91 -0.80 12.93
CA GLU A 45 -3.09 -1.43 13.51
C GLU A 45 -3.81 -2.22 12.41
N PHE A 46 -3.40 -3.47 12.22
CA PHE A 46 -4.08 -4.41 11.33
C PHE A 46 -5.35 -4.94 12.02
N ALA A 47 -6.24 -5.56 11.25
CA ALA A 47 -7.45 -6.18 11.77
C ALA A 47 -7.17 -7.26 12.84
N ASP A 48 -6.00 -7.91 12.77
CA ASP A 48 -5.55 -8.91 13.75
C ASP A 48 -4.68 -8.33 14.88
N GLY A 49 -4.55 -7.00 14.96
CA GLY A 49 -3.88 -6.29 16.04
C GLY A 49 -2.70 -5.40 15.60
N ILE A 50 -2.03 -4.83 16.60
CA ILE A 50 -0.95 -3.87 16.40
C ILE A 50 0.38 -4.61 16.19
N ARG A 51 0.93 -4.57 14.98
CA ARG A 51 2.16 -5.29 14.62
C ARG A 51 2.92 -4.64 13.47
N ARG A 52 4.13 -5.15 13.19
CA ARG A 52 4.88 -4.80 11.97
C ARG A 52 4.35 -5.60 10.76
N PRO A 53 4.48 -5.07 9.53
CA PRO A 53 4.21 -5.83 8.32
C PRO A 53 5.09 -7.07 8.22
N GLN A 54 4.53 -8.17 7.74
CA GLN A 54 5.18 -9.47 7.60
C GLN A 54 5.35 -9.82 6.10
N PRO A 55 6.54 -10.30 5.69
CA PRO A 55 6.75 -10.82 4.35
C PRO A 55 5.78 -11.96 4.02
N TYR A 56 5.31 -12.01 2.78
CA TYR A 56 4.33 -12.98 2.26
C TYR A 56 2.94 -12.96 2.90
N ARG A 57 2.72 -12.09 3.88
CA ARG A 57 1.42 -11.85 4.49
C ARG A 57 0.87 -10.48 4.09
N ASP A 58 1.63 -9.42 4.37
CA ASP A 58 1.22 -8.04 4.12
C ASP A 58 1.95 -7.43 2.91
N PHE A 59 3.13 -7.97 2.57
CA PHE A 59 3.90 -7.53 1.42
C PHE A 59 4.77 -8.64 0.82
N ALA A 60 5.15 -8.49 -0.45
CA ALA A 60 6.11 -9.35 -1.13
C ALA A 60 7.02 -8.52 -2.04
N LYS A 61 8.29 -8.92 -2.20
CA LYS A 61 9.23 -8.24 -3.11
C LYS A 61 8.74 -8.36 -4.55
N ARG A 62 8.64 -7.24 -5.27
CA ARG A 62 8.32 -7.23 -6.69
C ARG A 62 9.61 -7.45 -7.49
N PRO A 63 9.67 -8.47 -8.36
CA PRO A 63 10.84 -8.67 -9.21
C PRO A 63 10.95 -7.52 -10.21
N ARG A 64 12.05 -6.77 -10.10
CA ARG A 64 12.45 -5.73 -11.07
C ARG A 64 13.94 -5.91 -11.41
N PRO A 65 14.26 -6.82 -12.34
CA PRO A 65 15.65 -7.05 -12.73
C PRO A 65 16.29 -5.75 -13.25
N GLY A 66 17.45 -5.40 -12.71
CA GLY A 66 18.23 -4.23 -13.15
C GLY A 66 17.83 -2.89 -12.53
N GLU A 67 16.77 -2.81 -11.72
CA GLU A 67 16.44 -1.58 -10.99
C GLU A 67 17.20 -1.49 -9.65
N PRO A 68 17.83 -0.34 -9.34
CA PRO A 68 18.64 -0.19 -8.12
C PRO A 68 17.80 -0.06 -6.84
N LEU A 69 16.48 0.18 -6.97
CA LEU A 69 15.58 0.42 -5.84
C LEU A 69 14.63 -0.77 -5.67
N GLU A 70 14.46 -1.19 -4.42
CA GLU A 70 13.50 -2.24 -4.09
C GLU A 70 12.05 -1.73 -4.28
N ASP A 71 11.19 -2.60 -4.80
CA ASP A 71 9.75 -2.38 -4.87
C ASP A 71 9.02 -3.60 -4.32
N PHE A 72 7.81 -3.37 -3.86
CA PHE A 72 7.02 -4.37 -3.15
C PHE A 72 5.58 -4.36 -3.65
N TYR A 73 4.96 -5.53 -3.70
CA TYR A 73 3.52 -5.64 -3.69
C TYR A 73 3.04 -5.56 -2.25
N LEU A 74 2.03 -4.73 -1.99
CA LEU A 74 1.42 -4.50 -0.68
C LEU A 74 -0.03 -4.96 -0.71
N THR A 75 -0.50 -5.62 0.35
CA THR A 75 -1.94 -5.88 0.52
C THR A 75 -2.71 -4.56 0.58
N LEU A 76 -3.99 -4.59 0.21
CA LEU A 76 -4.84 -3.40 0.28
C LEU A 76 -4.96 -2.84 1.70
N GLU A 77 -4.98 -3.72 2.71
CA GLU A 77 -4.98 -3.33 4.13
C GLU A 77 -3.71 -2.56 4.50
N LEU A 78 -2.53 -3.11 4.21
CA LEU A 78 -1.26 -2.43 4.50
C LEU A 78 -1.16 -1.11 3.74
N ALA A 79 -1.55 -1.09 2.46
CA ALA A 79 -1.56 0.13 1.66
C ALA A 79 -2.48 1.20 2.26
N LYS A 80 -3.65 0.82 2.79
CA LYS A 80 -4.60 1.74 3.44
C LYS A 80 -3.97 2.35 4.69
N LEU A 81 -3.36 1.53 5.53
CA LEU A 81 -2.69 1.95 6.76
C LEU A 81 -1.49 2.86 6.47
N ILE A 82 -0.70 2.54 5.44
CA ILE A 82 0.38 3.41 4.94
C ILE A 82 -0.16 4.76 4.47
N ALA A 83 -1.23 4.76 3.67
CA ALA A 83 -1.81 5.98 3.15
C ALA A 83 -2.24 6.90 4.31
N LEU A 84 -3.00 6.39 5.27
CA LEU A 84 -3.50 7.16 6.43
C LEU A 84 -2.38 7.75 7.29
N ARG A 85 -1.27 7.02 7.44
CA ARG A 85 -0.11 7.45 8.23
C ARG A 85 0.82 8.43 7.48
N THR A 86 0.76 8.44 6.16
CA THR A 86 1.62 9.29 5.34
C THR A 86 1.16 10.75 5.36
N ASN A 87 2.10 11.69 5.38
CA ASN A 87 1.81 13.12 5.24
C ASN A 87 1.56 13.50 3.77
N SER A 88 0.42 13.08 3.22
CA SER A 88 -0.05 13.44 1.89
C SER A 88 -1.39 14.16 1.98
N LYS A 89 -1.60 15.17 1.13
CA LYS A 89 -2.90 15.84 0.99
C LYS A 89 -3.97 14.89 0.43
N ASP A 90 -3.56 13.84 -0.29
CA ASP A 90 -4.47 12.88 -0.93
C ASP A 90 -4.70 11.61 -0.09
N LYS A 91 -4.18 11.54 1.15
CA LYS A 91 -4.19 10.32 1.96
C LYS A 91 -5.59 9.74 2.17
N LEU A 92 -6.58 10.57 2.48
CA LEU A 92 -7.95 10.12 2.75
C LEU A 92 -8.62 9.59 1.46
N LYS A 93 -8.36 10.24 0.33
CA LYS A 93 -8.86 9.81 -0.99
C LYS A 93 -8.39 8.39 -1.30
N TYR A 94 -7.09 8.13 -1.19
CA TYR A 94 -6.52 6.83 -1.53
C TYR A 94 -6.83 5.76 -0.46
N ALA A 95 -6.91 6.12 0.81
CA ALA A 95 -7.36 5.21 1.86
C ALA A 95 -8.79 4.69 1.60
N ARG A 96 -9.73 5.57 1.24
CA ARG A 96 -11.10 5.18 0.87
C ARG A 96 -11.13 4.30 -0.38
N LEU A 97 -10.35 4.67 -1.40
CA LEU A 97 -10.30 3.89 -2.64
C LEU A 97 -9.78 2.46 -2.39
N LEU A 98 -8.73 2.31 -1.58
CA LEU A 98 -8.18 1.01 -1.19
C LEU A 98 -9.19 0.18 -0.39
N ASP A 99 -9.95 0.83 0.50
CA ASP A 99 -11.02 0.19 1.28
C ASP A 99 -12.14 -0.35 0.38
N VAL A 100 -12.61 0.47 -0.57
CA VAL A 100 -13.60 0.06 -1.58
C VAL A 100 -13.10 -1.16 -2.38
N PHE A 101 -11.84 -1.16 -2.82
CA PHE A 101 -11.28 -2.30 -3.53
C PHE A 101 -11.19 -3.57 -2.68
N ALA A 102 -10.90 -3.44 -1.39
CA ALA A 102 -10.82 -4.55 -0.44
C ALA A 102 -12.19 -5.21 -0.23
N HIS A 103 -13.26 -4.42 -0.26
CA HIS A 103 -14.65 -4.87 -0.07
C HIS A 103 -15.40 -5.07 -1.40
N ASN A 104 -14.69 -5.31 -2.51
CA ASN A 104 -15.30 -5.56 -3.83
C ASN A 104 -16.27 -4.46 -4.32
N GLY A 105 -16.05 -3.22 -3.92
CA GLY A 105 -16.94 -2.10 -4.27
C GLY A 105 -18.01 -1.78 -3.22
N GLN A 106 -18.13 -2.57 -2.15
CA GLN A 106 -19.06 -2.29 -1.05
C GLN A 106 -18.44 -1.26 -0.10
N MET A 107 -19.07 -0.09 0.05
CA MET A 107 -18.75 0.81 1.15
C MET A 107 -19.53 0.37 2.38
N ASN A 108 -18.84 -0.03 3.44
CA ASN A 108 -19.48 -0.17 4.75
C ASN A 108 -19.84 1.24 5.24
N LEU A 109 -21.10 1.62 5.03
CA LEU A 109 -21.68 2.88 5.50
C LEU A 109 -21.98 2.88 7.00
N PHE A 110 -21.64 1.79 7.70
CA PHE A 110 -21.92 1.61 9.12
C PHE A 110 -20.68 1.06 9.82
N VAL A 111 -19.93 1.97 10.44
CA VAL A 111 -19.12 1.75 11.64
C VAL A 111 -19.58 2.79 12.66
#